data_AF-A0A538H3K2-F1
#
_entry.id   AF-A0A538H3K2-F1
#
_cell.length_a   1.000
_cell.length_b   1.000
_cell.length_c   1.000
_cell.angle_alpha   90.00
_cell.angle_beta   90.00
_cell.angle_gamma   90.00
#
_symmetry.space_group_name_H-M   'P 1'
#
loop_
_entity.id
_entity.type
_entity.pdbx_description
1 polymer ?
#
loop_
_entity_poly.entity_id
_entity_poly.type
_entity_poly.pdbx_seq_one_letter_code
_entity_poly.pdbx_strand_id
1 'polypeptide(L)'
;MAAAAAWCWRTLEQRIPDEAHELGEVLVFLDHSPDRARADATAALVREALAEARWFRLDPTDPEYGVTPLHVAPRPDSRWRPLFADAIVEGHLERLEREQQPD
;
A
#
# COMPACT_ATOMS: atom_id res chain seq x y z
N MET A 1 -5.35 23.67 -2.08
CA MET A 1 -5.03 22.39 -1.43
C MET A 1 -6.04 21.97 -0.35
N ALA A 2 -6.42 22.83 0.59
CA ALA A 2 -7.31 22.44 1.70
C ALA A 2 -8.66 21.82 1.27
N ALA A 3 -9.31 22.37 0.23
CA ALA A 3 -10.60 21.84 -0.25
C ALA A 3 -10.49 20.44 -0.87
N ALA A 4 -9.41 20.15 -1.60
CA ALA A 4 -9.17 18.84 -2.20
C ALA A 4 -8.88 17.78 -1.13
N ALA A 5 -7.97 18.08 -0.18
CA ALA A 5 -7.70 17.18 0.93
C ALA A 5 -8.95 16.91 1.79
N ALA A 6 -9.76 17.94 2.05
CA ALA A 6 -11.03 17.78 2.76
C ALA A 6 -12.03 16.91 1.99
N TRP A 7 -12.03 16.97 0.65
CA TRP A 7 -12.84 16.08 -0.17
C TRP A 7 -12.35 14.63 -0.06
N CYS A 8 -11.05 14.37 -0.23
CA CYS A 8 -10.49 13.01 -0.10
C CYS A 8 -10.82 12.39 1.27
N TRP A 9 -10.69 13.19 2.34
CA TRP A 9 -11.02 12.75 3.68
C TRP A 9 -12.49 12.37 3.84
N ARG A 10 -13.41 13.19 3.34
CA ARG A 10 -14.85 12.86 3.35
C ARG A 10 -15.16 11.61 2.53
N THR A 11 -14.48 11.42 1.40
CA THR A 11 -14.64 10.22 0.57
C THR A 11 -14.21 8.97 1.33
N LEU A 12 -13.05 9.00 2.01
CA LEU A 12 -12.54 7.88 2.81
C LEU A 12 -13.40 7.58 4.05
N GLU A 13 -14.02 8.61 4.65
CA GLU A 13 -14.98 8.43 5.76
C GLU A 13 -16.25 7.69 5.32
N GLN A 14 -16.64 7.81 4.05
CA GLN A 14 -17.82 7.13 3.50
C GLN A 14 -17.51 5.68 3.12
N ARG A 15 -16.34 5.44 2.50
CA ARG A 15 -15.93 4.11 2.04
C ARG A 15 -14.43 4.05 1.78
N ILE A 16 -13.78 3.02 2.30
CA ILE A 16 -12.44 2.62 1.87
C ILE A 16 -12.55 1.86 0.54
N PRO A 17 -11.74 2.17 -0.49
CA PRO A 17 -11.70 1.41 -1.73
C PRO A 17 -11.44 -0.08 -1.52
N ASP A 18 -11.79 -0.89 -2.50
CA ASP A 18 -11.64 -2.36 -2.51
C ASP A 18 -10.68 -2.86 -3.62
N GLU A 19 -10.15 -1.94 -4.42
CA GLU A 19 -9.20 -2.21 -5.50
C GLU A 19 -7.77 -1.86 -5.07
N ALA A 20 -6.80 -2.73 -5.39
CA ALA A 20 -5.44 -2.65 -4.85
C ALA A 20 -4.66 -1.39 -5.28
N HIS A 21 -4.82 -0.90 -6.51
CA HIS A 21 -4.17 0.33 -6.98
C HIS A 21 -4.80 1.55 -6.32
N GLU A 22 -6.13 1.60 -6.22
CA GLU A 22 -6.83 2.69 -5.50
C GLU A 22 -6.37 2.77 -4.03
N LEU A 23 -6.23 1.63 -3.36
CA LEU A 23 -5.70 1.56 -2.00
C LEU A 23 -4.25 2.06 -1.90
N GLY A 24 -3.41 1.76 -2.90
CA GLY A 24 -2.07 2.33 -3.01
C GLY A 24 -2.08 3.86 -3.08
N GLU A 25 -2.96 4.44 -3.89
CA GLU A 25 -3.12 5.90 -4.00
C GLU A 25 -3.63 6.53 -2.70
N VAL A 26 -4.48 5.83 -1.95
CA VAL A 26 -4.87 6.27 -0.59
C VAL A 26 -3.64 6.37 0.30
N LEU A 27 -2.75 5.37 0.31
CA LEU A 27 -1.53 5.40 1.12
C LEU A 27 -0.61 6.56 0.72
N VAL A 28 -0.52 6.91 -0.57
CA VAL A 28 0.21 8.10 -1.03
C VAL A 28 -0.41 9.38 -0.43
N PHE A 29 -1.73 9.53 -0.51
CA PHE A 29 -2.42 10.67 0.11
C PHE A 29 -2.16 10.77 1.62
N LEU A 30 -2.24 9.63 2.33
CA LEU A 30 -2.01 9.57 3.77
C LEU A 30 -0.56 9.92 4.13
N ASP A 31 0.41 9.60 3.27
CA ASP A 31 1.83 9.88 3.52
C ASP A 31 2.13 11.37 3.51
N HIS A 32 1.38 12.13 2.70
CA HIS A 32 1.49 13.58 2.63
C HIS A 32 0.53 14.34 3.56
N SER A 33 -0.32 13.64 4.31
CA SER A 33 -1.28 14.29 5.20
C SER A 33 -0.63 14.84 6.47
N PRO A 34 -0.89 16.11 6.86
CA PRO A 34 -0.31 16.71 8.06
C PRO A 34 -0.87 16.12 9.36
N ASP A 35 -2.09 15.59 9.34
CA ASP A 35 -2.70 14.91 10.49
C ASP A 35 -2.21 13.45 10.53
N ARG A 36 -1.07 13.25 11.21
CA ARG A 36 -0.39 11.95 11.26
C ARG A 36 -1.19 10.89 11.97
N ALA A 37 -1.80 11.23 13.11
CA ALA A 37 -2.61 10.28 13.89
C ALA A 37 -3.81 9.78 13.09
N ARG A 38 -4.52 10.68 12.40
CA ARG A 38 -5.62 10.30 11.52
C ARG A 38 -5.14 9.44 10.35
N ALA A 39 -4.00 9.81 9.75
CA ALA A 39 -3.43 9.05 8.65
C ALA A 39 -3.00 7.63 9.06
N ASP A 40 -2.39 7.45 10.22
CA ASP A 40 -1.98 6.14 10.71
C ASP A 40 -3.20 5.25 11.01
N ALA A 41 -4.25 5.82 11.59
CA ALA A 41 -5.50 5.11 11.82
C ALA A 41 -6.17 4.66 10.51
N THR A 42 -6.22 5.53 9.49
CA THR A 42 -6.76 5.17 8.18
C THR A 42 -5.88 4.16 7.45
N ALA A 43 -4.54 4.26 7.57
CA ALA A 43 -3.61 3.31 6.96
C ALA A 43 -3.79 1.88 7.51
N ALA A 44 -4.13 1.73 8.79
CA ALA A 44 -4.47 0.43 9.37
C ALA A 44 -5.70 -0.21 8.70
N LEU A 45 -6.73 0.59 8.41
CA LEU A 45 -7.93 0.14 7.67
C LEU A 45 -7.60 -0.20 6.20
N VAL A 46 -6.74 0.59 5.57
CA VAL A 46 -6.27 0.33 4.20
C VAL A 46 -5.46 -0.96 4.12
N ARG A 47 -4.63 -1.27 5.13
CA ARG A 47 -3.91 -2.54 5.22
C ARG A 47 -4.87 -3.73 5.26
N GLU A 48 -5.95 -3.63 6.04
CA GLU A 48 -6.98 -4.68 6.11
C GLU A 48 -7.69 -4.84 4.77
N ALA A 49 -8.04 -3.72 4.10
CA ALA A 49 -8.64 -3.76 2.77
C ALA A 49 -7.70 -4.36 1.71
N LEU A 50 -6.39 -4.03 1.76
CA LEU A 50 -5.40 -4.58 0.84
C LEU A 50 -5.32 -6.10 0.90
N ALA A 51 -5.42 -6.69 2.11
CA ALA A 51 -5.35 -8.14 2.28
C ALA A 51 -6.46 -8.90 1.53
N GLU A 52 -7.60 -8.25 1.31
CA GLU A 52 -8.77 -8.79 0.60
C GLU A 52 -8.90 -8.25 -0.84
N ALA A 53 -8.07 -7.28 -1.22
CA ALA A 53 -8.20 -6.57 -2.47
C ALA A 53 -7.82 -7.44 -3.66
N ARG A 54 -8.66 -7.39 -4.70
CA ARG A 54 -8.32 -7.99 -5.99
C ARG A 54 -7.06 -7.32 -6.53
N TRP A 55 -6.14 -8.13 -7.07
CA TRP A 55 -4.83 -7.72 -7.60
C TRP A 55 -3.77 -7.38 -6.55
N PHE A 56 -4.04 -7.53 -5.25
CA PHE A 56 -2.97 -7.45 -4.26
C PHE A 56 -2.29 -8.81 -4.08
N ARG A 57 -0.97 -8.85 -4.27
CA ARG A 57 -0.13 -10.04 -4.15
C ARG A 57 0.63 -9.96 -2.84
N LEU A 58 -0.04 -10.37 -1.76
CA LEU A 58 0.61 -10.45 -0.46
C LEU A 58 1.63 -11.60 -0.42
N ASP A 59 1.27 -12.75 -0.98
CA ASP A 59 2.13 -13.93 -1.07
C ASP A 59 3.25 -13.69 -2.10
N PRO A 60 4.54 -13.72 -1.72
CA PRO A 60 5.65 -13.57 -2.66
C PRO A 60 5.76 -14.72 -3.67
N THR A 61 5.07 -15.84 -3.45
CA THR A 61 5.05 -16.99 -4.36
C THR A 61 3.91 -16.97 -5.37
N ASP A 62 2.94 -16.05 -5.24
CA ASP A 62 1.83 -15.90 -6.18
C ASP A 62 2.34 -15.45 -7.55
N PRO A 63 2.30 -16.29 -8.61
CA PRO A 63 2.89 -15.96 -9.91
C PRO A 63 2.08 -14.91 -10.68
N GLU A 64 0.88 -14.54 -10.21
CA GLU A 64 0.03 -13.60 -10.91
C GLU A 64 0.57 -12.16 -10.84
N TYR A 65 0.20 -11.39 -11.86
CA TYR A 65 0.45 -9.95 -11.88
C TYR A 65 -0.41 -9.22 -10.83
N GLY A 66 0.13 -8.16 -10.24
CA GLY A 66 -0.60 -7.29 -9.33
C GLY A 66 0.27 -6.33 -8.53
N VAL A 67 -0.39 -5.55 -7.66
CA VAL A 67 0.25 -4.68 -6.68
C VAL A 67 0.88 -5.56 -5.60
N THR A 68 2.11 -5.23 -5.20
CA THR A 68 2.85 -5.97 -4.17
C THR A 68 3.21 -5.04 -3.00
N PRO A 69 3.61 -5.58 -1.83
CA PRO A 69 4.17 -4.80 -0.74
C PRO A 69 5.29 -3.84 -1.17
N LEU A 70 6.10 -4.21 -2.18
CA LEU A 70 7.18 -3.36 -2.70
C LEU A 70 6.67 -2.13 -3.48
N HIS A 71 5.47 -2.19 -4.06
CA HIS A 71 4.84 -1.00 -4.66
C HIS A 71 4.35 -0.01 -3.59
N VAL A 72 3.90 -0.52 -2.45
CA VAL A 72 3.41 0.30 -1.32
C VAL A 72 4.56 0.88 -0.50
N ALA A 73 5.62 0.09 -0.29
CA ALA A 73 6.80 0.46 0.48
C ALA A 73 8.08 0.22 -0.35
N PRO A 74 8.36 1.05 -1.38
CA PRO A 74 9.46 0.82 -2.31
C PRO A 74 10.85 1.08 -1.73
N ARG A 75 10.91 1.70 -0.54
CA ARG A 75 12.16 2.02 0.16
C ARG A 75 12.13 1.48 1.58
N PRO A 76 13.28 1.08 2.15
CA PRO A 76 13.35 0.58 3.52
C PRO A 76 12.92 1.62 4.57
N ASP A 77 13.07 2.90 4.26
CA ASP A 77 12.64 4.03 5.09
C ASP A 77 11.23 4.54 4.74
N SER A 78 10.47 3.82 3.91
CA SER A 78 9.07 4.17 3.64
C SER A 78 8.26 4.16 4.92
N ARG A 79 7.41 5.18 5.10
CA ARG A 79 6.47 5.27 6.23
C ARG A 79 5.59 4.02 6.34
N TRP A 80 5.27 3.40 5.20
CA TRP A 80 4.40 2.23 5.12
C TRP A 80 5.12 0.89 5.21
N ARG A 81 6.45 0.89 5.35
CA ARG A 81 7.22 -0.34 5.55
C ARG A 81 6.75 -1.18 6.75
N PRO A 82 6.34 -0.60 7.89
CA PRO A 82 5.82 -1.37 9.03
C PRO A 82 4.43 -2.00 8.82
N LEU A 83 3.74 -1.71 7.71
CA LEU A 83 2.48 -2.39 7.38
C LEU A 83 2.67 -3.86 7.01
N PHE A 84 3.90 -4.26 6.65
CA PHE A 84 4.24 -5.60 6.18
C PHE A 84 5.28 -6.23 7.08
N ALA A 85 5.13 -7.53 7.34
CA ALA A 85 6.13 -8.31 8.06
C ALA A 85 7.42 -8.41 7.25
N ASP A 86 8.56 -8.47 7.92
CA ASP A 86 9.87 -8.49 7.28
C ASP A 86 10.04 -9.69 6.33
N ALA A 87 9.55 -10.86 6.72
CA ALA A 87 9.60 -12.07 5.88
C ALA A 87 8.80 -11.92 4.57
N ILE A 88 7.70 -11.16 4.58
CA ILE A 88 6.93 -10.89 3.35
C ILE A 88 7.74 -9.99 2.42
N VAL A 89 8.31 -8.91 2.96
CA VAL A 89 9.12 -7.99 2.15
C VAL A 89 10.34 -8.68 1.57
N GLU A 90 11.05 -9.48 2.37
CA GLU A 90 12.20 -10.26 1.91
C GLU A 90 11.82 -11.23 0.79
N GLY A 91 10.74 -11.99 0.94
CA GLY A 91 10.29 -12.92 -0.10
C GLY A 91 9.94 -12.23 -1.43
N HIS A 92 9.37 -11.01 -1.38
CA HIS A 92 9.11 -10.22 -2.59
C HIS A 92 10.40 -9.67 -3.22
N LEU A 93 11.41 -9.31 -2.42
CA LEU A 93 12.73 -8.91 -2.91
C LEU A 93 13.46 -10.09 -3.58
N GLU A 94 13.44 -11.28 -2.96
CA GLU A 94 13.99 -12.51 -3.54
C GLU A 94 13.32 -12.84 -4.87
N ARG A 95 11.99 -12.68 -4.97
CA ARG A 95 11.26 -12.85 -6.23
C ARG A 95 11.73 -11.85 -7.28
N LEU A 96 11.80 -10.56 -6.93
CA LEU A 96 12.24 -9.52 -7.85
C LEU A 96 13.65 -9.79 -8.39
N GLU A 97 14.56 -10.24 -7.54
CA GLU A 97 15.93 -10.63 -7.94
C GLU A 97 15.91 -11.81 -8.91
N ARG A 98 15.14 -12.87 -8.62
CA ARG A 98 15.03 -14.04 -9.50
C ARG A 98 14.41 -13.73 -10.86
N GLU A 99 13.47 -12.79 -10.93
CA GLU A 99 12.72 -12.45 -12.14
C GLU A 99 13.43 -11.40 -13.00
N GLN A 100 14.44 -10.73 -12.47
CA GLN A 100 15.22 -9.71 -13.17
C GLN A 100 15.80 -10.25 -14.49
N GLN A 101 15.61 -9.49 -15.57
CA GLN A 101 16.17 -9.79 -16.89
C GLN A 101 17.37 -8.87 -17.16
N PRO A 102 18.31 -9.27 -18.06
CA PRO A 102 19.35 -8.36 -18.55
C PRO A 102 18.75 -7.12 -19.24
N ASP A 103 19.46 -5.99 -19.13
CA ASP A 103 19.14 -4.72 -19.80
C ASP A 103 19.24 -4.79 -21.33
#